data_AF-A0A285I3B2-F1
#
_entry.id   AF-A0A285I3B2-F1
#
_cell.length_a   1.000
_cell.length_b   1.000
_cell.length_c   1.000
_cell.angle_alpha   90.00
_cell.angle_beta   90.00
_cell.angle_gamma   90.00
#
_symmetry.space_group_name_H-M   'P 1'
#
loop_
_entity.id
_entity.type
_entity.pdbx_description
1 polymer ?
#
loop_
_entity_poly.entity_id
_entity_poly.type
_entity_poly.pdbx_seq_one_letter_code
_entity_poly.pdbx_strand_id
1 'polypeptide(L)' 'MTKFKEFIKQYFIDLGIEEDEIEDNAYIHGDILDSLEMVDFILEIKKNYNIDLEISEDMTLGELYKLIQKNKIA' A
#
# COMPACT_ATOMS: atom_id res chain seq x y z
N MET A 1 5.69 13.28 -2.77
CA MET A 1 5.65 11.91 -2.24
C MET A 1 4.63 11.76 -1.11
N THR A 2 4.43 12.80 -0.29
CA THR A 2 3.45 12.87 0.81
C THR A 2 2.04 12.44 0.40
N LYS A 3 1.52 12.93 -0.72
CA LYS A 3 0.17 12.59 -1.22
C LYS A 3 -0.10 11.10 -1.43
N PHE A 4 0.92 10.30 -1.77
CA PHE A 4 0.73 8.87 -1.96
C PHE A 4 0.73 8.12 -0.62
N LYS A 5 1.67 8.46 0.27
CA LYS A 5 1.67 7.91 1.63
C LYS A 5 0.38 8.25 2.37
N GLU A 6 -0.10 9.49 2.22
CA GLU A 6 -1.39 9.95 2.76
C GLU A 6 -2.56 9.16 2.17
N PHE A 7 -2.58 8.90 0.86
CA PHE A 7 -3.60 8.07 0.23
C PHE A 7 -3.62 6.64 0.79
N ILE A 8 -2.46 5.99 0.89
CA ILE A 8 -2.38 4.61 1.40
C ILE A 8 -2.79 4.54 2.85
N LYS A 9 -2.30 5.49 3.66
CA LYS A 9 -2.69 5.60 5.05
C LYS A 9 -4.20 5.80 5.21
N GLN A 10 -4.80 6.70 4.42
CA GLN A 10 -6.24 6.93 4.45
C GLN A 10 -7.01 5.68 4.00
N TYR A 11 -6.55 5.00 2.96
CA TYR A 11 -7.16 3.75 2.48
C TYR A 11 -7.21 2.69 3.58
N PHE A 12 -6.11 2.49 4.33
CA PHE A 12 -6.09 1.56 5.46
C PHE A 12 -6.99 2.00 6.62
N ILE A 13 -7.01 3.30 6.94
CA ILE A 13 -7.93 3.84 7.95
C ILE A 13 -9.40 3.62 7.53
N ASP A 14 -9.72 3.77 6.24
CA ASP A 14 -11.07 3.56 5.71
C ASP A 14 -11.49 2.07 5.76
N LEU A 15 -10.52 1.14 5.76
CA LEU A 15 -10.72 -0.28 6.04
C LEU A 15 -10.85 -0.61 7.53
N GLY A 16 -10.61 0.37 8.41
CA GLY A 16 -10.72 0.21 9.86
C GLY A 16 -9.42 -0.19 10.56
N ILE A 17 -8.28 -0.08 9.88
CA ILE A 17 -6.95 -0.35 10.45
C ILE A 17 -6.54 0.83 11.33
N GLU A 18 -6.03 0.54 12.54
CA GLU A 18 -5.63 1.58 13.48
C GLU A 18 -4.36 2.30 13.01
N GLU A 19 -4.24 3.59 13.31
CA GLU A 19 -3.16 4.43 12.78
C GLU A 19 -1.76 3.97 13.23
N ASP A 20 -1.68 3.39 14.43
CA ASP A 20 -0.47 2.82 15.03
C ASP A 20 -0.09 1.45 14.48
N GLU A 21 -1.00 0.77 13.75
CA GLU A 21 -0.68 -0.46 13.01
C GLU A 21 -0.06 -0.17 11.63
N ILE A 22 -0.21 1.06 11.13
CA ILE A 22 0.29 1.49 9.82
C ILE A 22 1.76 1.93 9.93
N GLU A 23 2.64 0.97 10.21
CA GLU A 23 4.09 1.19 10.33
C GLU A 23 4.86 0.77 9.07
N ASP A 24 6.01 1.41 8.81
CA ASP A 24 6.84 1.15 7.61
C ASP A 24 7.40 -0.30 7.58
N ASN A 25 7.47 -1.00 8.71
CA ASN A 25 7.96 -2.37 8.86
C ASN A 25 6.85 -3.44 8.89
N ALA A 26 5.57 -3.03 8.90
CA ALA A 26 4.45 -3.96 8.87
C ALA A 26 4.33 -4.64 7.50
N TYR A 27 4.03 -5.95 7.49
CA TYR A 27 3.79 -6.68 6.24
C TYR A 27 2.41 -6.33 5.69
N ILE A 28 2.33 -6.03 4.40
CA ILE A 28 1.07 -5.61 3.79
C ILE A 28 0.10 -6.80 3.76
N HIS A 29 0.61 -7.99 3.39
CA HIS A 29 -0.15 -9.22 3.45
C HIS A 29 -0.05 -9.83 4.85
N GLY A 30 -1.19 -10.19 5.43
CA GLY A 30 -1.25 -10.89 6.71
C GLY A 30 -1.34 -9.98 7.94
N ASP A 31 -0.51 -8.93 8.03
CA ASP A 31 -0.60 -7.99 9.17
C ASP A 31 -1.64 -6.89 8.91
N ILE A 32 -1.65 -6.32 7.69
CA ILE A 32 -2.51 -5.18 7.34
C ILE A 32 -3.74 -5.66 6.54
N LEU A 33 -3.53 -6.40 5.46
CA LEU A 33 -4.59 -6.79 4.53
C LEU A 33 -4.71 -8.31 4.39
N ASP A 34 -5.94 -8.77 4.22
CA ASP A 34 -6.22 -10.12 3.74
C ASP A 34 -6.06 -10.25 2.21
N SER A 35 -6.13 -11.49 1.70
CA SER A 35 -5.92 -11.76 0.27
C SER A 35 -6.97 -11.13 -0.66
N LEU A 36 -8.19 -10.85 -0.19
CA LEU A 36 -9.22 -10.17 -0.99
C LEU A 36 -8.98 -8.66 -0.99
N GLU A 37 -8.73 -8.08 0.18
CA GLU A 37 -8.43 -6.65 0.35
C GLU A 37 -7.16 -6.26 -0.41
N MET A 38 -6.19 -7.16 -0.49
CA MET A 38 -4.99 -7.01 -1.31
C MET A 38 -5.28 -6.77 -2.79
N VAL A 39 -6.22 -7.51 -3.35
CA VAL A 39 -6.59 -7.37 -4.77
C VAL A 39 -7.24 -6.01 -5.00
N ASP A 40 -8.18 -5.62 -4.12
CA ASP A 40 -8.87 -4.34 -4.19
C ASP A 40 -7.90 -3.16 -4.03
N PHE A 41 -6.92 -3.30 -3.13
CA PHE A 41 -5.86 -2.32 -2.92
C PHE A 41 -5.01 -2.09 -4.17
N ILE A 42 -4.55 -3.18 -4.80
CA ILE A 42 -3.76 -3.09 -6.04
C ILE A 42 -4.57 -2.42 -7.16
N LEU A 43 -5.86 -2.76 -7.27
CA LEU A 43 -6.76 -2.16 -8.26
C LEU A 43 -6.96 -0.67 -8.03
N GLU A 44 -7.17 -0.24 -6.78
CA GLU A 44 -7.33 1.18 -6.46
C GLU A 44 -6.04 1.99 -6.69
N ILE A 45 -4.85 1.42 -6.43
CA ILE A 45 -3.61 2.11 -6.78
C ILE A 45 -3.47 2.26 -8.30
N LYS A 46 -3.76 1.20 -9.06
CA LYS A 46 -3.74 1.24 -10.53
C LYS A 46 -4.68 2.29 -11.08
N LYS A 47 -5.89 2.40 -10.53
CA LYS A 47 -6.91 3.37 -10.94
C LYS A 47 -6.54 4.81 -10.60
N ASN A 48 -6.03 5.08 -9.40
CA ASN A 48 -5.75 6.47 -8.95
C ASN A 48 -4.38 7.00 -9.42
N TYR A 49 -3.41 6.10 -9.64
CA TYR A 49 -2.04 6.49 -9.94
C TYR A 49 -1.49 5.95 -11.26
N ASN A 50 -2.24 5.09 -11.97
CA ASN A 50 -1.81 4.42 -13.20
C ASN A 50 -0.48 3.66 -13.02
N ILE A 51 -0.30 3.03 -11.86
CA ILE A 51 0.86 2.21 -11.52
C ILE A 51 0.41 0.76 -11.46
N ASP A 52 1.08 -0.11 -12.21
CA ASP A 52 0.91 -1.56 -12.06
C ASP A 52 1.85 -2.03 -10.94
N LEU A 53 1.28 -2.62 -9.90
CA LEU A 53 2.01 -3.08 -8.73
C LEU A 53 1.90 -4.58 -8.60
N GLU A 54 3.05 -5.22 -8.49
CA GLU A 54 3.15 -6.60 -8.03
C GLU A 54 3.59 -6.57 -6.57
N ILE A 55 2.67 -6.90 -5.66
CA ILE A 55 2.95 -6.99 -4.24
C ILE A 55 3.17 -8.47 -3.91
N SER A 56 4.33 -8.81 -3.37
CA SER A 56 4.63 -10.13 -2.84
C SER A 56 4.10 -10.28 -1.41
N GLU A 57 3.85 -11.52 -0.97
CA GLU A 57 3.39 -11.83 0.40
C GLU A 57 4.35 -11.27 1.47
N ASP A 58 5.66 -11.28 1.21
CA ASP A 58 6.68 -10.78 2.15
C ASP A 58 6.96 -9.26 2.04
N MET A 59 6.12 -8.49 1.34
CA MET A 59 6.39 -7.05 1.14
C MET A 59 5.92 -6.21 2.33
N THR A 60 6.83 -5.38 2.85
CA THR A 60 6.50 -4.39 3.88
C THR A 60 5.95 -3.09 3.29
N LEU A 61 5.21 -2.32 4.09
CA LEU A 61 4.67 -1.02 3.69
C LEU A 61 5.77 -0.03 3.27
N GLY A 62 6.91 -0.05 3.95
CA GLY A 62 8.09 0.75 3.62
C GLY A 62 8.71 0.37 2.28
N GLU A 63 8.69 -0.91 1.90
CA GLU A 63 9.15 -1.38 0.59
C GLU A 63 8.20 -0.96 -0.54
N LEU A 64 6.89 -1.03 -0.31
CA LEU A 64 5.89 -0.51 -1.26
C LEU A 64 6.13 0.97 -1.56
N TYR A 65 6.35 1.79 -0.51
CA TYR A 65 6.65 3.20 -0.70
C TYR A 65 7.90 3.44 -1.55
N LYS A 66 8.95 2.64 -1.37
CA LYS A 66 10.18 2.71 -2.19
C LYS A 66 9.93 2.27 -3.63
N LEU A 67 9.15 1.21 -3.85
CA LEU A 67 8.83 0.69 -5.17
C LEU A 67 8.06 1.74 -6.00
N ILE A 68 7.14 2.44 -5.35
CA ILE A 68 6.34 3.49 -6.01
C ILE A 68 7.16 4.75 -6.27
N GLN A 69 8.09 5.08 -5.37
CA GLN A 69 9.07 6.14 -5.62
C GLN A 69 9.91 5.85 -6.87
N LYS A 70 10.34 4.60 -7.08
CA LYS A 70 11.08 4.20 -8.29
C LYS A 70 10.23 4.32 -9.55
N ASN A 71 8.97 3.87 -9.51
CA ASN A 71 8.07 3.90 -10.68
C ASN A 71 7.61 5.31 -11.06
N LYS A 72 7.50 6.26 -10.12
CA LYS A 72 7.14 7.66 -10.44
C LYS A 72 8.26 8.48 -11.09
N ILE A 73 9.48 7.95 -11.15
CA ILE A 73 10.66 8.60 -11.75
C ILE A 73 10.95 8.04 -13.16
N ALA A 74 10.23 6.98 -13.58
CA ALA A 74 10.35 6.39 -14.91
C ALA A 74 9.40 7.04 -15.93
#